data_AF-A0A8H7I5J6-F1
#
_entry.id   AF-A0A8H7I5J6-F1
#
_cell.length_a   1.000
_cell.length_b   1.000
_cell.length_c   1.000
_cell.angle_alpha   90.00
_cell.angle_beta   90.00
_cell.angle_gamma   90.00
#
_symmetry.space_group_name_H-M   'P 1'
#
loop_
_entity.id
_entity.type
_entity.pdbx_description
1 polymer ?
#
loop_
_entity_poly.entity_id
_entity_poly.type
_entity_poly.pdbx_seq_one_letter_code
_entity_poly.pdbx_strand_id
1 'polypeptide(L)'
;MLDRFRAHLEVNVDGVSAYTLLRTALPMFLSFISTESDLLIDQPNGSLAVSFANTLRSPRHELARFVGNDVILPFLLGAPPLAEYAYERSCDHDQFEWVHGIPISLFQTVSQVNSWRAGSKVFLETGKR
;
A
#
# COMPACT_ATOMS: atom_id res chain seq x y z
N MET A 1 -5.18 -16.66 14.33
CA MET A 1 -4.53 -15.33 14.25
C MET A 1 -4.85 -14.66 12.92
N LEU A 2 -4.63 -15.35 11.80
CA LEU A 2 -5.12 -14.97 10.46
C LEU A 2 -6.65 -14.79 10.37
N ASP A 3 -7.45 -15.63 11.05
CA ASP A 3 -8.91 -15.49 11.05
C ASP A 3 -9.42 -14.15 11.60
N ARG A 4 -8.68 -13.54 12.53
CA ARG A 4 -9.02 -12.23 13.07
C ARG A 4 -8.75 -11.12 12.06
N PHE A 5 -7.69 -11.25 11.26
CA PHE A 5 -7.36 -10.33 10.17
C PHE A 5 -8.37 -10.44 9.02
N ARG A 6 -8.77 -11.67 8.67
CA ARG A 6 -9.77 -11.96 7.65
C ARG A 6 -11.17 -11.40 8.00
N ALA A 7 -11.61 -11.58 9.25
CA ALA A 7 -12.91 -11.09 9.70
C ALA A 7 -13.05 -9.55 9.68
N HIS A 8 -11.95 -8.80 9.75
CA HIS A 8 -11.98 -7.33 9.73
C HIS A 8 -12.19 -6.74 8.33
N LEU A 9 -12.01 -7.52 7.27
CA LEU A 9 -11.99 -7.00 5.90
C LEU A 9 -13.24 -7.36 5.07
N GLU A 10 -14.12 -8.26 5.54
CA GLU A 10 -15.28 -8.78 4.78
C GLU A 10 -16.64 -8.09 5.04
N VAL A 11 -16.69 -6.99 5.80
CA VAL A 11 -17.98 -6.31 6.10
C VAL A 11 -18.21 -5.17 5.11
N ASN A 12 -19.45 -4.97 4.64
CA ASN A 12 -19.88 -3.81 3.85
C ASN A 12 -19.90 -2.58 4.77
N VAL A 13 -18.73 -1.98 4.94
CA VAL A 13 -18.47 -0.91 5.90
C VAL A 13 -18.34 0.40 5.11
N ASP A 14 -18.93 1.49 5.60
CA ASP A 14 -18.69 2.82 5.01
C ASP A 14 -17.20 3.17 5.03
N GLY A 15 -16.76 4.08 4.15
CA GLY A 15 -15.33 4.37 3.98
C GLY A 15 -14.62 4.79 5.28
N VAL A 16 -15.33 5.45 6.19
CA VAL A 16 -14.80 5.92 7.49
C VAL A 16 -14.59 4.74 8.45
N SER A 17 -15.54 3.83 8.53
CA SER A 17 -15.44 2.66 9.39
C SER A 17 -14.44 1.65 8.80
N ALA A 18 -14.33 1.55 7.47
CA ALA A 18 -13.31 0.75 6.80
C ALA A 18 -11.90 1.29 7.08
N TYR A 19 -11.73 2.62 7.03
CA TYR A 19 -10.48 3.27 7.40
C TYR A 19 -10.14 3.08 8.89
N THR A 20 -11.15 3.07 9.77
CA THR A 20 -10.96 2.78 11.19
C THR A 20 -10.48 1.35 11.43
N LEU A 21 -11.06 0.37 10.72
CA LEU A 21 -10.61 -1.03 10.76
C LEU A 21 -9.17 -1.17 10.23
N LEU A 22 -8.81 -0.41 9.20
CA LEU A 22 -7.46 -0.39 8.68
C LEU A 22 -6.46 0.16 9.72
N ARG A 23 -6.82 1.22 10.45
CA ARG A 23 -6.02 1.77 11.55
C ARG A 23 -5.78 0.75 12.66
N THR A 24 -6.78 -0.07 13.01
CA THR A 24 -6.61 -1.10 14.04
C THR A 24 -5.77 -2.28 13.55
N ALA A 25 -5.75 -2.55 12.24
CA ALA A 25 -4.93 -3.59 11.64
C ALA A 25 -3.45 -3.19 11.43
N LEU A 26 -3.13 -1.89 11.45
CA LEU A 26 -1.78 -1.38 11.19
C LEU A 26 -0.67 -2.02 12.05
N PRO A 27 -0.79 -2.16 13.38
CA PRO A 27 0.28 -2.76 14.18
C PRO A 27 0.56 -4.22 13.80
N MET A 28 -0.49 -4.95 13.41
CA MET A 28 -0.36 -6.34 12.97
C MET A 28 0.32 -6.42 11.60
N PHE A 29 -0.07 -5.54 10.68
CA PHE A 29 0.58 -5.41 9.38
C PHE A 29 2.08 -5.12 9.50
N LEU A 30 2.46 -4.13 10.32
CA LEU A 30 3.86 -3.78 10.56
C LEU A 30 4.64 -4.92 11.22
N SER A 31 4.02 -5.63 12.17
CA SER A 31 4.62 -6.82 12.77
C SER A 31 4.92 -7.90 11.72
N PHE A 32 4.00 -8.16 10.79
CA PHE A 32 4.24 -9.15 9.73
C PHE A 32 5.36 -8.71 8.78
N ILE A 33 5.34 -7.47 8.32
CA ILE A 33 6.37 -6.97 7.41
C ILE A 33 7.75 -6.93 8.07
N SER A 34 7.82 -6.62 9.36
CA SER A 34 9.10 -6.64 10.09
C SER A 34 9.78 -8.02 10.13
N THR A 35 9.01 -9.09 9.87
CA THR A 35 9.56 -10.46 9.77
C THR A 35 9.98 -10.85 8.36
N GLU A 36 9.69 -10.02 7.35
CA GLU A 36 10.00 -10.26 5.94
C GLU A 36 10.89 -9.16 5.38
N SER A 37 12.21 -9.38 5.41
CA SER A 37 13.24 -8.42 4.99
C SER A 37 13.00 -7.86 3.58
N ASP A 38 12.49 -8.69 2.67
CA ASP A 38 12.28 -8.35 1.25
C ASP A 38 11.12 -7.37 1.02
N LEU A 39 10.31 -7.12 2.06
CA LEU A 39 9.19 -6.18 2.03
C LEU A 39 9.54 -4.81 2.60
N LEU A 40 10.76 -4.63 3.12
CA LEU A 40 11.26 -3.36 3.64
C LEU A 40 12.39 -2.81 2.76
N ILE A 41 12.36 -1.50 2.53
CA ILE A 41 13.35 -0.79 1.75
C ILE A 41 13.98 0.28 2.62
N ASP A 42 15.32 0.28 2.67
CA ASP A 42 16.08 1.37 3.24
C ASP A 42 15.91 2.63 2.41
N GLN A 43 15.44 3.69 3.05
CA GLN A 43 15.34 5.00 2.44
C GLN A 43 16.64 5.79 2.60
N PRO A 44 16.91 6.78 1.72
CA PRO A 44 18.13 7.58 1.77
C PRO A 44 18.36 8.34 3.08
N ASN A 45 17.31 8.54 3.87
CA ASN A 45 17.35 9.19 5.19
C ASN A 45 17.64 8.22 6.34
N GLY A 46 17.88 6.93 6.06
CA GLY A 46 18.11 5.88 7.05
C GLY A 46 16.83 5.34 7.72
N SER A 47 15.64 5.71 7.24
CA SER A 47 14.39 5.07 7.66
C SER A 47 14.06 3.84 6.81
N LEU A 48 13.24 2.94 7.36
CA LEU A 48 12.70 1.80 6.64
C LEU A 48 11.29 2.14 6.16
N ALA A 49 11.01 1.87 4.89
CA ALA A 49 9.67 1.98 4.31
C ALA A 49 9.21 0.66 3.72
N VAL A 50 7.90 0.45 3.62
CA VAL A 50 7.31 -0.75 3.05
C VAL A 50 7.46 -0.71 1.52
N SER A 51 8.06 -1.72 0.90
CA SER A 51 8.08 -1.86 -0.56
C SER A 51 6.65 -2.02 -1.05
N PHE A 52 6.12 -1.02 -1.75
CA PHE A 52 4.76 -1.06 -2.26
C PHE A 52 4.56 -2.20 -3.26
N ALA A 53 5.50 -2.35 -4.20
CA ALA A 53 5.43 -3.34 -5.26
C ALA A 53 5.59 -4.77 -4.71
N ASN A 54 6.58 -5.01 -3.84
CA ASN A 54 6.81 -6.36 -3.30
C ASN A 54 5.70 -6.77 -2.34
N THR A 55 5.15 -5.84 -1.56
CA THR A 55 4.05 -6.16 -0.63
C THR A 55 2.77 -6.50 -1.38
N LEU A 56 2.49 -5.84 -2.52
CA LEU A 56 1.36 -6.20 -3.36
C LEU A 56 1.54 -7.53 -4.09
N ARG A 57 2.79 -7.93 -4.38
CA ARG A 57 3.15 -9.24 -4.95
C ARG A 57 3.30 -10.34 -3.90
N SER A 58 3.12 -10.02 -2.62
CA SER A 58 3.29 -10.98 -1.55
C SER A 58 2.32 -12.15 -1.73
N PRO A 59 2.77 -13.42 -1.51
CA PRO A 59 1.88 -14.57 -1.50
C PRO A 59 0.83 -14.49 -0.37
N ARG A 60 1.03 -13.59 0.62
CA ARG A 60 0.07 -13.31 1.68
C ARG A 60 -0.91 -12.23 1.23
N HIS A 61 -2.08 -12.64 0.74
CA HIS A 61 -3.10 -11.72 0.23
C HIS A 61 -3.58 -10.69 1.25
N GLU A 62 -3.44 -10.99 2.54
CA GLU A 62 -3.68 -10.05 3.64
C GLU A 62 -2.84 -8.78 3.53
N LEU A 63 -1.56 -8.92 3.16
CA LEU A 63 -0.63 -7.80 3.03
C LEU A 63 -0.99 -6.96 1.80
N ALA A 64 -1.21 -7.62 0.66
CA ALA A 64 -1.63 -6.94 -0.56
C ALA A 64 -2.97 -6.19 -0.36
N ARG A 65 -3.93 -6.82 0.35
CA ARG A 65 -5.23 -6.21 0.67
C ARG A 65 -5.09 -5.03 1.62
N PHE A 66 -4.22 -5.10 2.62
CA PHE A 66 -3.94 -3.97 3.51
C PHE A 66 -3.40 -2.78 2.71
N VAL A 67 -2.35 -3.00 1.91
CA VAL A 67 -1.72 -1.95 1.10
C VAL A 67 -2.71 -1.31 0.13
N GLY A 68 -3.53 -2.12 -0.55
CA GLY A 68 -4.55 -1.60 -1.45
C GLY A 68 -5.56 -0.69 -0.75
N ASN A 69 -6.06 -1.09 0.43
CA ASN A 69 -6.99 -0.28 1.22
C ASN A 69 -6.33 0.96 1.80
N ASP A 70 -5.06 0.87 2.22
CA ASP A 70 -4.29 1.98 2.78
C ASP A 70 -3.88 3.03 1.75
N VAL A 71 -3.92 2.68 0.47
CA VAL A 71 -3.75 3.66 -0.61
C VAL A 71 -5.08 4.25 -1.05
N ILE A 72 -6.13 3.44 -1.20
CA ILE A 72 -7.44 3.91 -1.72
C ILE A 72 -8.22 4.70 -0.67
N LEU A 73 -8.42 4.16 0.53
CA LEU A 73 -9.31 4.77 1.52
C LEU A 73 -8.80 6.16 1.98
N PRO A 74 -7.51 6.34 2.33
CA PRO A 74 -7.00 7.65 2.70
C PRO A 74 -7.07 8.65 1.55
N PHE A 75 -6.82 8.20 0.31
CA PHE A 75 -6.98 9.04 -0.87
C PHE A 75 -8.42 9.57 -1.02
N LEU A 76 -9.42 8.69 -0.91
CA LEU A 76 -10.84 9.07 -0.98
C LEU A 76 -11.26 9.98 0.17
N LEU A 77 -10.66 9.80 1.35
CA LEU A 77 -10.96 10.57 2.56
C LEU A 77 -10.12 11.85 2.70
N GLY A 78 -9.19 12.13 1.79
CA GLY A 78 -8.27 13.27 1.91
C GLY A 78 -7.23 13.14 3.03
N ALA A 79 -6.96 11.92 3.52
CA ALA A 79 -5.99 11.61 4.55
C ALA A 79 -4.68 11.04 3.94
N PRO A 80 -3.54 11.08 4.66
CA PRO A 80 -2.34 10.35 4.26
C PRO A 80 -2.50 8.83 4.52
N PRO A 81 -1.77 7.98 3.77
CA PRO A 81 -1.64 6.56 4.10
C PRO A 81 -1.15 6.32 5.52
N LEU A 82 -1.52 5.19 6.11
CA LEU A 82 -1.15 4.84 7.48
C LEU A 82 0.27 4.29 7.58
N ALA A 83 0.73 3.54 6.57
CA ALA A 83 2.11 3.09 6.48
C ALA A 83 2.93 3.96 5.51
N GLU A 84 4.23 4.02 5.76
CA GLU A 84 5.17 4.67 4.87
C GLU A 84 5.57 3.69 3.76
N TYR A 85 5.28 4.06 2.51
CA TYR A 85 5.53 3.22 1.34
C TYR A 85 6.69 3.77 0.51
N ALA A 86 7.63 2.88 0.18
CA ALA A 86 8.60 3.10 -0.88
C ALA A 86 7.95 2.69 -2.21
N TYR A 87 7.72 3.67 -3.06
CA TYR A 87 7.17 3.47 -4.40
C TYR A 87 8.31 3.23 -5.39
N GLU A 88 8.53 1.96 -5.72
CA GLU A 88 9.45 1.59 -6.79
C GLU A 88 8.91 2.07 -8.15
N ARG A 89 9.82 2.52 -9.03
CA ARG A 89 9.45 3.09 -10.34
C ARG A 89 8.87 2.07 -11.32
N SER A 90 9.04 0.77 -11.08
CA SER A 90 8.61 -0.31 -11.97
C SER A 90 7.74 -1.32 -11.23
N CYS A 91 6.43 -1.09 -11.18
CA CYS A 91 5.49 -2.17 -10.93
C CYS A 91 5.18 -2.84 -12.28
N ASP A 92 5.76 -4.01 -12.53
CA ASP A 92 5.41 -4.83 -13.70
C ASP A 92 3.94 -5.19 -13.62
N HIS A 93 3.21 -4.87 -14.69
CA HIS A 93 1.75 -4.95 -14.76
C HIS A 93 1.19 -6.37 -14.61
N ASP A 94 2.01 -7.39 -14.82
CA ASP A 94 1.57 -8.77 -15.04
C ASP A 94 1.25 -9.55 -13.75
N GLN A 95 1.53 -9.00 -12.55
CA GLN A 95 1.40 -9.75 -11.29
C GLN A 95 0.21 -9.32 -10.41
N PHE A 96 -0.65 -8.43 -10.91
CA PHE A 96 -1.71 -7.78 -10.13
C PHE A 96 -3.12 -8.30 -10.43
N GLU A 97 -3.24 -9.56 -10.89
CA GLU A 97 -4.51 -10.21 -11.25
C GLU A 97 -5.54 -10.27 -10.10
N TRP A 98 -5.10 -10.06 -8.86
CA TRP A 98 -5.91 -10.22 -7.64
C TRP A 98 -6.90 -9.08 -7.38
N VAL A 99 -6.81 -7.96 -8.12
CA VAL A 99 -7.80 -6.88 -8.06
C VAL A 99 -8.62 -6.89 -9.35
N HIS A 100 -9.51 -7.87 -9.49
CA HIS A 100 -10.48 -7.86 -10.58
C HIS A 100 -11.30 -6.55 -10.54
N GLY A 101 -11.08 -5.69 -11.54
CA GLY A 101 -11.88 -4.47 -11.78
C GLY A 101 -11.21 -3.14 -11.42
N ILE A 102 -10.03 -3.12 -10.78
CA ILE A 102 -9.30 -1.86 -10.54
C ILE A 102 -8.03 -1.83 -11.40
N PRO A 103 -7.89 -0.86 -12.33
CA PRO A 103 -6.67 -0.73 -13.13
C PRO A 103 -5.47 -0.51 -12.23
N ILE A 104 -4.38 -1.26 -12.46
CA ILE A 104 -3.10 -1.04 -11.75
C ILE A 104 -2.61 0.41 -11.87
N SER A 105 -2.89 1.05 -13.01
CA SER A 105 -2.59 2.45 -13.25
C SER A 105 -3.28 3.38 -12.26
N LEU A 106 -4.45 3.00 -11.73
CA LEU A 106 -5.12 3.75 -10.67
C LEU A 106 -4.32 3.66 -9.37
N PHE A 107 -3.88 2.47 -8.97
CA PHE A 107 -3.03 2.32 -7.78
C PHE A 107 -1.72 3.08 -7.92
N GLN A 108 -1.07 3.02 -9.08
CA GLN A 108 0.16 3.79 -9.35
C GLN A 108 -0.09 5.31 -9.25
N THR A 109 -1.18 5.79 -9.85
CA THR A 109 -1.53 7.23 -9.82
C THR A 109 -1.83 7.69 -8.41
N VAL A 110 -2.66 6.96 -7.67
CA VAL A 110 -3.00 7.28 -6.28
C VAL A 110 -1.77 7.22 -5.39
N SER A 111 -0.91 6.22 -5.59
CA SER A 111 0.38 6.08 -4.91
C SER A 111 1.31 7.27 -5.14
N GLN A 112 1.44 7.74 -6.38
CA GLN A 112 2.23 8.92 -6.70
C GLN A 112 1.68 10.18 -6.02
N VAL A 113 0.35 10.37 -6.07
CA VAL A 113 -0.30 11.49 -5.39
C VAL A 113 -0.04 11.44 -3.88
N ASN A 114 -0.13 10.25 -3.28
CA ASN A 114 0.15 10.04 -1.86
C ASN A 114 1.62 10.30 -1.53
N SER A 115 2.57 9.87 -2.38
CA SER A 115 3.99 10.18 -2.25
C SER A 115 4.26 11.68 -2.24
N TRP A 116 3.63 12.42 -3.17
CA TRP A 116 3.76 13.88 -3.22
C TRP A 116 3.19 14.56 -1.97
N ARG A 117 2.04 14.07 -1.46
CA ARG A 117 1.44 14.55 -0.21
C ARG A 117 2.33 14.27 1.00
N ALA A 118 3.02 13.14 1.02
CA ALA A 118 3.99 12.78 2.05
C ALA A 118 5.34 13.55 1.92
N GLY A 119 5.49 14.42 0.92
CA GLY A 119 6.71 15.21 0.72
C GLY A 119 7.81 14.49 -0.07
N SER A 120 7.57 13.26 -0.52
CA SER A 120 8.52 12.50 -1.35
C SER A 120 8.33 12.87 -2.82
N LYS A 121 9.24 13.72 -3.34
CA LYS A 121 9.25 14.16 -4.75
C LYS A 121 9.85 13.07 -5.64
N VAL A 122 9.04 12.11 -6.07
CA VAL A 122 9.40 11.25 -7.21
C VAL A 122 9.29 12.10 -8.47
N PHE A 123 10.43 12.55 -9.00
CA PHE A 123 10.50 13.23 -10.30
C PHE A 123 10.31 12.20 -11.42
N LEU A 124 9.32 12.46 -12.29
CA LEU A 124 9.24 11.88 -13.63
C LEU A 124 10.27 12.61 -14.48
N GLU A 125 11.37 11.93 -14.84
CA GLU A 125 12.07 12.35 -16.05
C GLU A 125 11.17 11.97 -17.22
N THR A 126 10.52 12.98 -17.79
CA THR A 126 9.93 12.87 -19.11
C THR A 126 11.07 12.56 -20.08
N GLY A 127 11.18 11.29 -20.47
CA GLY A 127 12.10 10.86 -21.50
C GLY A 127 11.86 11.64 -22.78
N LYS A 128 12.75 12.59 -23.06
CA LYS A 128 12.99 13.05 -24.43
C LYS A 128 13.81 11.98 -25.13
N ARG A 129 13.25 11.38 -26.17
CA ARG A 129 13.97 11.05 -27.39
C ARG A 129 13.03 11.17 -28.57
#